data_AF-A0A3G6UXK2-F1
#
_entry.id   AF-A0A3G6UXK2-F1
#
_cell.length_a   1.000
_cell.length_b   1.000
_cell.length_c   1.000
_cell.angle_alpha   90.00
_cell.angle_beta   90.00
_cell.angle_gamma   90.00
#
_symmetry.space_group_name_H-M   'P 1'
#
loop_
_entity.id
_entity.type
_entity.pdbx_description
1 polymer ?
#
loop_
_entity_poly.entity_id
_entity_poly.type
_entity_poly.pdbx_seq_one_letter_code
_entity_poly.pdbx_strand_id
1 'polypeptide(L)'
;MYYFTIIFMSDWKGVEFLPDLIEMEARAAILAKRIEIMKKMASLQKYKADIQEGMDELRKTKQGLKNAHDTYLGQWTGEGGTAYKELAEDLNHLLGQMEISGVETIEAINEEIRRLLQELASL
;
A
#
# COMPACT_ATOMS: atom_id res chain seq x y z
N MET A 1 66.08 -0.59 1.04
CA MET A 1 65.84 -2.05 0.92
C MET A 1 65.71 -2.57 2.35
N TYR A 2 64.49 -2.63 2.88
CA TYR A 2 64.21 -3.06 4.26
C TYR A 2 63.53 -4.42 4.20
N TYR A 3 64.19 -5.43 4.76
CA TYR A 3 63.63 -6.75 4.96
C TYR A 3 62.69 -6.70 6.17
N PHE A 4 61.39 -6.86 5.95
CA PHE A 4 60.45 -7.17 7.03
C PHE A 4 60.27 -8.68 7.10
N THR A 5 60.95 -9.28 8.09
CA THR A 5 60.78 -10.67 8.47
C THR A 5 59.44 -10.84 9.17
N ILE A 6 58.53 -11.63 8.58
CA ILE A 6 57.30 -12.07 9.24
C ILE A 6 57.68 -13.20 10.20
N ILE A 7 57.69 -12.91 11.50
CA ILE A 7 57.78 -13.92 12.55
C ILE A 7 56.37 -14.47 12.76
N PHE A 8 56.14 -15.71 12.35
CA PHE A 8 54.99 -16.50 12.80
C PHE A 8 55.20 -16.84 14.29
N MET A 9 54.61 -16.04 15.18
CA MET A 9 54.35 -16.47 16.55
C MET A 9 52.94 -17.05 16.62
N SER A 10 52.94 -18.37 16.82
CA SER A 10 51.83 -19.18 17.30
C SER A 10 51.26 -18.62 18.60
N ASP A 11 50.08 -18.00 18.51
CA ASP A 11 49.07 -17.99 19.56
C ASP A 11 47.72 -17.69 18.90
N TRP A 12 47.14 -18.73 18.30
CA TRP A 12 45.75 -18.71 17.84
C TRP A 12 44.81 -18.68 19.06
N LYS A 13 44.55 -17.47 19.60
CA LYS A 13 43.34 -17.19 20.39
C LYS A 13 42.16 -16.87 19.46
N GLY A 14 41.94 -17.73 18.47
CA GLY A 14 41.00 -17.51 17.36
C GLY A 14 39.56 -17.96 17.61
N VAL A 15 39.08 -18.04 18.86
CA VAL A 15 37.77 -18.68 19.15
C VAL A 15 36.79 -17.81 19.96
N GLU A 16 37.21 -16.66 20.52
CA GLU A 16 36.31 -15.83 21.34
C GLU A 16 35.59 -14.70 20.57
N PHE A 17 36.04 -14.32 19.36
CA PHE A 17 35.46 -13.19 18.60
C PHE A 17 34.38 -13.55 17.57
N LEU A 18 34.26 -14.83 17.20
CA LEU A 18 33.29 -15.31 16.19
C LEU A 18 31.82 -15.32 16.66
N PRO A 19 31.51 -15.68 17.93
CA PRO A 19 30.12 -15.66 18.42
C PRO A 19 29.51 -14.26 18.41
N ASP A 20 30.28 -13.24 18.80
CA ASP A 20 29.85 -11.85 18.83
C ASP A 20 29.54 -11.29 17.43
N LEU A 21 30.31 -11.72 16.41
CA LEU A 21 30.08 -11.31 15.03
C LEU A 21 28.79 -11.94 14.47
N ILE A 22 28.57 -13.23 14.72
CA ILE A 22 27.36 -13.95 14.29
C ILE A 22 26.12 -13.36 14.97
N GLU A 23 26.22 -13.06 16.27
CA GLU A 23 25.12 -12.43 17.02
C GLU A 23 24.84 -11.00 16.54
N MET A 24 25.89 -10.23 16.22
CA MET A 24 25.76 -8.90 15.63
C MET A 24 25.09 -8.96 14.25
N GLU A 25 25.48 -9.89 13.39
CA GLU A 25 24.87 -10.10 12.07
C GLU A 25 23.40 -10.52 12.17
N ALA A 26 23.07 -11.42 13.11
CA ALA A 26 21.68 -11.82 13.38
C ALA A 26 20.82 -10.63 13.85
N ARG A 27 21.35 -9.79 14.76
CA ARG A 27 20.68 -8.56 15.20
C ARG A 27 20.49 -7.56 14.06
N ALA A 28 21.52 -7.38 13.22
CA ALA A 28 21.43 -6.51 12.05
C ALA A 28 20.38 -7.01 11.03
N ALA A 29 20.29 -8.32 10.82
CA ALA A 29 19.28 -8.93 9.95
C ALA A 29 17.85 -8.72 10.47
N ILE A 30 17.63 -8.88 11.79
CA ILE A 30 16.33 -8.59 12.43
C ILE A 30 15.96 -7.11 12.26
N LEU A 31 16.91 -6.19 12.51
CA LEU A 31 16.67 -4.76 12.33
C LEU A 31 16.34 -4.40 10.87
N ALA A 32 17.07 -4.97 9.92
CA ALA A 32 16.81 -4.76 8.50
C ALA A 32 15.39 -5.23 8.12
N LYS A 33 14.99 -6.42 8.60
CA LYS A 33 13.65 -6.96 8.36
C LYS A 33 12.55 -6.10 9.00
N ARG A 34 12.76 -5.60 10.22
CA ARG A 34 11.84 -4.64 10.87
C ARG A 34 11.65 -3.37 10.03
N ILE A 35 12.74 -2.79 9.53
CA ILE A 35 12.70 -1.60 8.67
C ILE A 35 11.95 -1.88 7.37
N GLU A 36 12.18 -3.04 6.75
CA GLU A 36 11.49 -3.44 5.52
C GLU A 36 9.97 -3.54 5.72
N ILE A 37 9.53 -4.21 6.78
CA ILE A 37 8.10 -4.35 7.11
C ILE A 37 7.47 -2.97 7.35
N MET A 38 8.13 -2.10 8.12
CA MET A 38 7.65 -0.74 8.38
C MET A 38 7.51 0.08 7.09
N LYS A 39 8.45 -0.05 6.14
CA LYS A 39 8.37 0.62 4.83
C LYS A 39 7.18 0.12 4.01
N LYS A 40 6.96 -1.21 3.96
CA LYS A 40 5.81 -1.80 3.26
C LYS A 40 4.49 -1.27 3.83
N MET A 41 4.36 -1.24 5.16
CA MET A 41 3.17 -0.69 5.82
C MET A 41 2.95 0.79 5.49
N ALA A 42 4.01 1.61 5.50
CA ALA A 42 3.91 3.04 5.16
C ALA A 42 3.43 3.24 3.70
N SER A 43 3.94 2.44 2.76
CA SER A 43 3.48 2.47 1.36
C SER A 43 2.01 2.07 1.23
N LEU A 44 1.57 1.03 1.95
CA LEU A 44 0.17 0.61 1.97
C LEU A 44 -0.76 1.68 2.57
N GLN A 45 -0.33 2.33 3.66
CA GLN A 45 -1.08 3.43 4.27
C GLN A 45 -1.24 4.62 3.32
N LYS A 46 -0.18 4.97 2.59
CA LYS A 46 -0.25 6.02 1.57
C LYS A 46 -1.24 5.63 0.48
N TYR A 47 -1.12 4.43 -0.08
CA TYR A 47 -2.00 3.96 -1.14
C TYR A 47 -3.47 3.92 -0.71
N LYS A 48 -3.74 3.52 0.54
CA LYS A 48 -5.09 3.60 1.14
C LYS A 48 -5.63 5.03 1.15
N ALA A 49 -4.81 6.01 1.54
CA ALA A 49 -5.22 7.41 1.55
C ALA A 49 -5.55 7.91 0.13
N ASP A 50 -4.72 7.56 -0.85
CA ASP A 50 -4.95 7.91 -2.27
C ASP A 50 -6.28 7.32 -2.78
N ILE A 51 -6.62 6.08 -2.41
CA ILE A 51 -7.92 5.47 -2.75
C ILE A 51 -9.07 6.22 -2.08
N GLN A 52 -8.93 6.55 -0.79
CA GLN A 52 -9.98 7.27 -0.05
C GLN A 52 -10.26 8.64 -0.67
N GLU A 53 -9.22 9.38 -1.05
CA GLU A 53 -9.35 10.66 -1.76
C GLU A 53 -10.08 10.48 -3.10
N GLY A 54 -9.67 9.51 -3.92
CA GLY A 54 -10.33 9.20 -5.19
C GLY A 54 -11.80 8.80 -5.03
N MET A 55 -12.13 8.05 -3.97
CA MET A 55 -13.53 7.71 -3.65
C MET A 55 -14.36 8.93 -3.26
N ASP A 56 -13.78 9.89 -2.55
CA ASP A 56 -14.49 11.12 -2.18
C ASP A 56 -14.75 12.01 -3.42
N GLU A 57 -13.81 12.08 -4.35
CA GLU A 57 -14.01 12.72 -5.66
C GLU A 57 -15.09 12.01 -6.49
N LEU A 58 -15.09 10.68 -6.48
CA LEU A 58 -16.11 9.85 -7.14
C LEU A 58 -17.52 10.18 -6.61
N ARG A 59 -17.67 10.27 -5.28
CA ARG A 59 -18.95 10.62 -4.62
C ARG A 59 -19.41 12.02 -4.98
N LYS A 60 -18.51 13.00 -4.99
CA LYS A 60 -18.82 14.38 -5.44
C LYS A 60 -19.29 14.39 -6.88
N THR A 61 -18.62 13.65 -7.76
CA THR A 61 -18.97 13.53 -9.18
C THR A 61 -20.34 12.88 -9.37
N LYS A 62 -20.61 11.78 -8.65
CA LYS A 62 -21.92 11.11 -8.63
C LYS A 62 -23.03 12.05 -8.19
N GLN A 63 -22.81 12.84 -7.14
CA GLN A 63 -23.79 13.83 -6.68
C GLN A 63 -24.00 14.93 -7.72
N GLY A 64 -22.94 15.39 -8.38
CA GLY A 64 -23.03 16.36 -9.48
C GLY A 64 -23.86 15.83 -10.66
N LEU A 65 -23.62 14.58 -11.06
CA LEU A 65 -24.38 13.91 -12.12
C LEU A 65 -25.85 13.80 -11.74
N LYS A 66 -26.16 13.40 -10.50
CA LYS A 66 -27.53 13.33 -9.99
C LYS A 66 -28.23 14.68 -10.04
N ASN A 67 -27.57 15.74 -9.57
CA ASN A 67 -28.14 17.09 -9.60
C ASN A 67 -28.44 17.56 -11.03
N ALA A 68 -27.52 17.27 -11.97
CA ALA A 68 -27.73 17.58 -13.39
C ALA A 68 -28.91 16.78 -13.97
N HIS A 69 -28.99 15.48 -13.64
CA HIS A 69 -30.11 14.63 -14.02
C HIS A 69 -31.43 15.21 -13.53
N ASP A 70 -31.55 15.50 -12.22
CA ASP A 70 -32.77 16.04 -11.61
C ASP A 70 -33.19 17.40 -12.21
N THR A 71 -32.22 18.20 -12.67
CA THR A 71 -32.47 19.53 -13.25
C THR A 71 -32.94 19.45 -14.70
N TYR A 72 -32.33 18.60 -15.52
CA TYR A 72 -32.48 18.64 -16.98
C TYR A 72 -33.38 17.53 -17.55
N LEU A 73 -33.66 16.45 -16.80
CA LEU A 73 -34.42 15.31 -17.30
C LEU A 73 -35.80 15.68 -17.84
N GLY A 74 -36.48 16.63 -17.18
CA GLY A 74 -37.80 17.09 -17.61
C GLY A 74 -37.82 17.84 -18.94
N GLN A 75 -36.66 18.33 -19.40
CA GLN A 75 -36.51 19.06 -20.65
C GLN A 75 -36.09 18.18 -21.83
N TRP A 76 -35.56 16.98 -21.56
CA TRP A 76 -35.03 16.08 -22.57
C TRP A 76 -36.09 15.03 -22.92
N THR A 77 -36.77 15.25 -24.04
CA THR A 77 -37.82 14.36 -24.58
C THR A 77 -37.38 13.72 -25.90
N GLY A 78 -38.10 12.68 -26.34
CA GLY A 78 -37.79 11.94 -27.56
C GLY A 78 -36.55 11.03 -27.43
N GLU A 79 -35.94 10.71 -28.57
CA GLU A 79 -34.80 9.79 -28.65
C GLU A 79 -33.59 10.29 -27.86
N GLY A 80 -33.29 11.59 -27.89
CA GLY A 80 -32.19 12.19 -27.13
C GLY A 80 -32.37 12.07 -25.61
N GLY A 81 -33.60 12.19 -25.11
CA GLY A 81 -33.90 11.97 -23.69
C GLY A 81 -33.81 10.51 -23.26
N THR A 82 -34.11 9.58 -24.17
CA THR A 82 -33.96 8.14 -23.93
C THR A 82 -32.48 7.76 -23.85
N ALA A 83 -31.67 8.19 -24.83
CA ALA A 83 -30.23 7.96 -24.85
C ALA A 83 -29.51 8.57 -23.63
N TYR A 84 -29.94 9.75 -23.17
CA TYR A 84 -29.42 10.36 -21.96
C TYR A 84 -29.73 9.53 -20.70
N LYS A 85 -30.95 8.99 -20.58
CA LYS A 85 -31.33 8.14 -19.44
C LYS A 85 -30.48 6.87 -19.38
N GLU A 86 -30.33 6.19 -20.51
CA GLU A 86 -29.48 5.01 -20.62
C GLU A 86 -28.04 5.31 -20.18
N LEU A 87 -27.45 6.41 -20.71
CA LEU A 87 -26.11 6.83 -20.33
C LEU A 87 -26.00 7.17 -18.83
N ALA A 88 -27.01 7.84 -18.26
CA ALA A 88 -27.02 8.19 -16.84
C ALA A 88 -27.12 6.94 -15.95
N GLU A 89 -27.89 5.94 -16.35
CA GLU A 89 -28.00 4.65 -15.67
C GLU A 89 -26.67 3.88 -15.72
N ASP A 90 -26.05 3.80 -16.89
CA ASP A 90 -24.75 3.15 -17.08
C ASP A 90 -23.65 3.81 -16.23
N LEU A 91 -23.60 5.14 -16.23
CA LEU A 91 -22.67 5.89 -15.40
C LEU A 91 -22.92 5.63 -13.91
N ASN A 92 -24.18 5.65 -13.47
CA ASN A 92 -24.51 5.35 -12.07
C ASN A 92 -24.10 3.92 -11.67
N HIS A 93 -24.29 2.96 -12.57
CA HIS A 93 -23.88 1.57 -12.36
C HIS A 93 -22.35 1.48 -12.23
N LEU A 94 -21.60 2.07 -13.15
CA LEU A 94 -20.13 2.09 -13.13
C LEU A 94 -19.59 2.76 -11.87
N LEU A 95 -20.12 3.92 -11.49
CA LEU A 95 -19.76 4.63 -10.26
C LEU A 95 -20.01 3.77 -9.02
N GLY A 96 -21.10 2.99 -9.00
CA GLY A 96 -21.39 2.04 -7.93
C GLY A 96 -20.37 0.91 -7.85
N GLN A 97 -19.99 0.31 -8.99
CA GLN A 97 -18.96 -0.73 -9.04
C GLN A 97 -17.59 -0.21 -8.56
N MET A 98 -17.21 1.00 -8.98
CA MET A 98 -15.98 1.65 -8.54
C MET A 98 -15.96 1.89 -7.02
N GLU A 99 -17.09 2.32 -6.44
CA GLU A 99 -17.19 2.52 -4.99
C GLU A 99 -17.03 1.20 -4.23
N ILE A 100 -17.67 0.12 -4.69
CA ILE A 100 -17.52 -1.23 -4.09
C ILE A 100 -16.06 -1.68 -4.18
N SER A 101 -15.46 -1.63 -5.37
CA SER A 101 -14.07 -2.03 -5.58
C SER A 101 -13.08 -1.24 -4.72
N GLY A 102 -13.33 0.06 -4.53
CA GLY A 102 -12.54 0.90 -3.63
C GLY A 102 -12.61 0.44 -2.17
N VAL A 103 -13.82 0.11 -1.68
CA VAL A 103 -14.01 -0.44 -0.32
C VAL A 103 -13.28 -1.77 -0.14
N GLU A 104 -13.47 -2.71 -1.06
CA GLU A 104 -12.83 -4.02 -1.02
C GLU A 104 -11.29 -3.91 -1.02
N THR A 105 -10.75 -2.97 -1.80
CA THR A 105 -9.30 -2.71 -1.85
C THR A 105 -8.79 -2.14 -0.52
N ILE A 106 -9.54 -1.22 0.11
CA ILE A 106 -9.19 -0.68 1.43
C ILE A 106 -9.20 -1.79 2.49
N GLU A 107 -10.18 -2.69 2.44
CA GLU A 107 -10.27 -3.84 3.36
C GLU A 107 -9.08 -4.79 3.18
N ALA A 108 -8.73 -5.13 1.94
CA ALA A 108 -7.56 -5.95 1.65
C ALA A 108 -6.24 -5.31 2.14
N ILE A 109 -6.10 -3.99 1.97
CA ILE A 109 -4.96 -3.24 2.51
C ILE A 109 -4.91 -3.33 4.04
N ASN A 110 -6.05 -3.18 4.72
CA ASN A 110 -6.11 -3.28 6.17
C ASN A 110 -5.72 -4.69 6.67
N GLU A 111 -6.15 -5.74 5.97
CA GLU A 111 -5.77 -7.12 6.28
C GLU A 111 -4.26 -7.32 6.13
N GLU A 112 -3.69 -6.84 5.04
CA GLU A 112 -2.26 -6.96 4.78
C GLU A 112 -1.43 -6.20 5.83
N ILE A 113 -1.85 -4.99 6.22
CA ILE A 113 -1.22 -4.24 7.32
C ILE A 113 -1.30 -5.03 8.62
N ARG A 114 -2.43 -5.69 8.92
CA ARG A 114 -2.57 -6.53 10.11
C ARG A 114 -1.61 -7.72 10.08
N ARG A 115 -1.50 -8.40 8.94
CA ARG A 115 -0.55 -9.50 8.74
C ARG A 115 0.89 -9.05 8.95
N LEU A 116 1.27 -7.90 8.40
CA LEU A 116 2.61 -7.31 8.56
C LEU A 116 2.91 -6.92 10.02
N LEU A 117 1.92 -6.40 10.75
CA LEU A 117 2.07 -6.13 12.20
C LEU A 117 2.30 -7.41 13.01
N GLN A 118 1.60 -8.49 12.69
CA GLN A 118 1.81 -9.80 13.32
C GLN A 118 3.20 -10.35 13.00
N GLU A 119 3.64 -10.23 11.74
CA GLU A 119 4.99 -10.62 11.35
C GLU A 119 6.02 -9.81 12.15
N LEU A 120 5.87 -8.49 12.24
CA LEU A 120 6.76 -7.62 12.99
C LEU A 120 6.84 -7.99 14.48
N ALA A 121 5.71 -8.36 15.09
CA ALA A 121 5.64 -8.77 16.49
C ALA A 121 6.30 -10.13 16.75
N SER A 122 6.46 -10.96 15.71
CA SER A 122 7.10 -12.28 15.78
C SER A 122 8.61 -12.27 15.51
N LEU A 123 9.20 -11.09 15.20
CA LEU A 123 10.64 -10.89 14.98
C LEU A 123 11.40 -10.56 16.27
#